data_AF-A0A328NQN5-F1
#
_entry.id   AF-A0A328NQN5-F1
#
_cell.length_a   1.000
_cell.length_b   1.000
_cell.length_c   1.000
_cell.angle_alpha   90.00
_cell.angle_beta   90.00
_cell.angle_gamma   90.00
#
_symmetry.space_group_name_H-M   'P 1'
#
loop_
_entity.id
_entity.type
_entity.pdbx_description
1 polymer ?
#
loop_
_entity_poly.entity_id
_entity_poly.type
_entity_poly.pdbx_seq_one_letter_code
_entity_poly.pdbx_strand_id
1 'polypeptide(L)'
;MAEQVGGVDRLRASHAFVEVEPLAAGSWWLLATETWDEYGPEQANRLFELLAPVLPAGRPEVTQWRFPTIADPPVLVTLPNLVAERDPREITG
;
A
#
# COMPACT_ATOMS: atom_id res chain seq x y z
N MET A 1 7.99 2.25 -11.37
CA MET A 1 7.00 2.68 -10.36
C MET A 1 7.50 3.87 -9.56
N ALA A 2 8.61 3.73 -8.82
CA ALA A 2 9.20 4.79 -7.99
C ALA A 2 9.38 6.15 -8.69
N GLU A 3 10.00 6.16 -9.87
CA GLU A 3 10.25 7.38 -10.64
C GLU A 3 8.95 7.98 -11.23
N GLN A 4 7.94 7.14 -11.50
CA GLN A 4 6.66 7.57 -12.06
C GLN A 4 5.80 8.33 -11.04
N VAL A 5 5.96 8.01 -9.75
CA VAL A 5 5.39 8.80 -8.64
C VAL A 5 6.31 9.94 -8.19
N GLY A 6 7.42 10.17 -8.90
CA GLY A 6 8.37 11.26 -8.67
C GLY A 6 9.36 11.05 -7.51
N GLY A 7 9.56 9.82 -7.05
CA GLY A 7 10.57 9.49 -6.05
C GLY A 7 10.18 9.81 -4.60
N VAL A 8 11.08 9.47 -3.67
CA VAL A 8 10.87 9.59 -2.22
C VAL A 8 10.60 11.02 -1.77
N ASP A 9 11.27 12.01 -2.39
CA ASP A 9 11.10 13.42 -2.03
C ASP A 9 9.69 13.92 -2.38
N ARG A 10 9.13 13.48 -3.51
CA ARG A 10 7.76 13.83 -3.89
C ARG A 10 6.74 13.15 -2.99
N LEU A 11 6.98 11.89 -2.58
CA LEU A 11 6.13 11.19 -1.62
C LEU A 11 6.11 11.91 -0.28
N ARG A 12 7.27 12.37 0.22
CA ARG A 12 7.37 13.17 1.45
C ARG A 12 6.67 14.52 1.35
N ALA A 13 6.83 15.21 0.22
CA ALA A 13 6.20 16.50 -0.01
C ALA A 13 4.68 16.41 -0.29
N SER A 14 4.14 15.22 -0.56
CA SER A 14 2.73 15.05 -0.91
C SER A 14 1.76 15.26 0.25
N HIS A 15 2.25 15.18 1.50
CA HIS A 15 1.43 15.16 2.72
C HIS A 15 0.32 14.07 2.71
N ALA A 16 0.42 13.09 1.83
CA ALA A 16 -0.45 11.91 1.80
C ALA A 16 0.02 10.82 2.77
N PHE A 17 1.23 10.97 3.32
CA PHE A 17 1.84 10.07 4.28
C PHE A 17 2.37 10.86 5.47
N VAL A 18 2.19 10.31 6.67
CA VAL A 18 2.86 10.78 7.89
C VAL A 18 4.29 10.26 7.98
N GLU A 19 4.57 9.13 7.31
CA GLU A 19 5.91 8.52 7.28
C GLU A 19 6.23 7.96 5.90
N VAL A 20 7.45 8.24 5.43
CA VAL A 20 8.00 7.72 4.17
C VAL A 20 9.46 7.35 4.42
N GLU A 21 9.74 6.05 4.43
CA GLU A 21 11.09 5.54 4.65
C GLU A 21 11.56 4.65 3.50
N PRO A 22 12.78 4.87 2.98
CA PRO A 22 13.38 3.94 2.05
C PRO A 22 13.82 2.65 2.77
N LEU A 23 13.50 1.51 2.16
CA LEU A 23 13.93 0.19 2.60
C LEU A 23 15.07 -0.33 1.70
N ALA A 24 15.77 -1.35 2.19
CA ALA A 24 16.75 -2.08 1.39
C ALA A 24 16.15 -2.59 0.07
N ALA A 25 17.00 -2.72 -0.95
CA ALA A 25 16.63 -3.17 -2.31
C ALA A 25 15.65 -2.26 -3.09
N GLY A 26 15.53 -0.97 -2.72
CA GLY A 26 14.79 0.02 -3.50
C GLY A 26 13.27 0.04 -3.27
N SER A 27 12.82 -0.66 -2.23
CA SER A 27 11.43 -0.62 -1.74
C SER A 27 11.23 0.54 -0.77
N TRP A 28 9.98 0.87 -0.46
CA TRP A 28 9.63 1.96 0.47
C TRP A 28 8.55 1.54 1.46
N TRP A 29 8.67 2.05 2.68
CA TRP A 29 7.65 2.02 3.71
C TRP A 29 6.85 3.32 3.65
N LEU A 30 5.52 3.22 3.64
CA LEU A 30 4.60 4.34 3.47
C LEU A 30 3.47 4.22 4.49
N LEU A 31 3.43 5.14 5.45
CA LEU A 31 2.38 5.19 6.46
C LEU A 31 1.48 6.40 6.20
N ALA A 32 0.19 6.14 5.93
CA ALA A 32 -0.76 7.19 5.57
C ALA A 32 -1.22 8.03 6.76
N THR A 33 -1.38 7.40 7.93
CA THR A 33 -1.88 8.02 9.17
C THR A 33 -1.17 7.42 10.38
N GLU A 34 -1.05 8.19 11.47
CA GLU A 34 -0.41 7.72 12.70
C GLU A 34 -1.22 6.61 13.36
N THR A 35 -2.55 6.73 13.32
CA THR A 35 -3.46 5.72 13.87
C THR A 35 -4.43 5.19 12.81
N TRP A 36 -4.98 4.01 13.08
CA TRP A 36 -5.95 3.36 12.19
C TRP A 36 -7.27 4.13 12.08
N ASP A 37 -7.73 4.75 13.17
CA ASP A 37 -9.01 5.48 13.22
C ASP A 37 -9.01 6.73 12.31
N GLU A 38 -7.82 7.29 12.08
CA GLU A 38 -7.63 8.46 11.21
C GLU A 38 -7.64 8.11 9.72
N TYR A 39 -7.59 6.82 9.37
CA TYR A 39 -7.59 6.39 7.98
C TYR A 39 -9.01 6.41 7.40
N GLY A 40 -9.39 7.57 6.87
CA GLY A 40 -10.71 7.81 6.31
C GLY A 40 -10.77 7.89 4.78
N PRO A 41 -11.97 8.16 4.24
CA PRO A 41 -12.19 8.36 2.81
C PRO A 41 -11.32 9.47 2.21
N GLU A 42 -11.02 10.51 2.99
CA GLU A 42 -10.20 11.63 2.54
C GLU A 42 -8.75 11.20 2.30
N GLN A 43 -8.15 10.48 3.25
CA GLN A 43 -6.81 9.92 3.14
C GLN A 43 -6.73 8.93 1.97
N ALA A 44 -7.73 8.06 1.83
CA ALA A 44 -7.81 7.13 0.71
C ALA A 44 -7.84 7.85 -0.65
N ASN A 45 -8.61 8.95 -0.76
CA ASN A 45 -8.66 9.74 -1.98
C ASN A 45 -7.31 10.41 -2.30
N ARG A 46 -6.64 10.99 -1.31
CA ARG A 46 -5.30 11.60 -1.50
C ARG A 46 -4.28 10.57 -2.01
N LEU A 47 -4.30 9.37 -1.45
CA LEU A 47 -3.45 8.27 -1.91
C LEU A 47 -3.78 7.84 -3.34
N PHE A 48 -5.07 7.74 -3.66
CA PHE A 48 -5.49 7.38 -5.01
C PHE A 48 -5.03 8.41 -6.04
N GLU A 49 -5.20 9.71 -5.77
CA GLU A 49 -4.74 10.79 -6.66
C GLU A 49 -3.22 10.79 -6.83
N LEU A 50 -2.49 10.59 -5.73
CA LEU A 50 -1.02 10.53 -5.75
C LEU A 50 -0.51 9.34 -6.57
N LEU A 51 -1.16 8.19 -6.44
CA LEU A 51 -0.76 6.95 -7.11
C LEU A 51 -1.36 6.78 -8.50
N ALA A 52 -2.35 7.60 -8.89
CA ALA A 52 -3.01 7.54 -10.19
C ALA A 52 -2.06 7.40 -11.40
N PRO A 53 -0.87 8.07 -11.45
CA PRO A 53 0.06 7.92 -12.58
C PRO A 53 0.62 6.50 -12.77
N VAL A 54 0.58 5.65 -11.74
CA VAL A 54 1.07 4.26 -11.77
C VAL A 54 -0.03 3.23 -11.71
N LEU A 55 -1.29 3.65 -11.59
CA LEU A 55 -2.43 2.75 -11.62
C LEU A 55 -2.77 2.39 -13.08
N PRO A 56 -3.22 1.15 -13.35
CA PRO A 56 -3.79 0.80 -14.64
C PRO A 56 -4.93 1.76 -15.00
N ALA A 57 -4.99 2.17 -16.26
CA ALA A 57 -6.08 2.99 -16.76
C ALA A 57 -7.41 2.22 -16.68
N GLY A 58 -8.48 2.91 -16.29
CA GLY A 58 -9.82 2.33 -16.19
C GLY A 58 -10.49 2.63 -14.85
N ARG A 59 -11.61 1.95 -14.59
CA ARG A 59 -12.26 1.98 -13.27
C ARG A 59 -11.84 0.75 -12.49
N PRO A 60 -11.65 0.84 -11.16
CA PRO A 60 -11.47 -0.33 -10.32
C PRO A 60 -12.64 -1.29 -10.54
N GLU A 61 -12.37 -2.44 -11.14
CA GLU A 61 -13.35 -3.50 -11.27
C GLU A 61 -13.21 -4.43 -10.08
N VAL A 62 -14.33 -4.69 -9.43
CA VAL A 62 -14.42 -5.70 -8.40
C VAL A 62 -14.40 -7.06 -9.10
N THR A 63 -13.21 -7.54 -9.42
CA THR A 63 -13.00 -8.88 -9.97
C THR A 63 -13.13 -9.88 -8.83
N GLN A 64 -14.38 -10.32 -8.57
CA GLN A 64 -14.74 -11.42 -7.69
C GLN A 64 -14.49 -11.21 -6.19
N TRP A 65 -15.55 -10.84 -5.45
CA TRP A 65 -15.62 -11.19 -4.01
C TRP A 65 -15.81 -12.70 -3.91
N ARG A 66 -14.72 -13.45 -3.77
CA ARG A 66 -14.80 -14.84 -3.34
C ARG A 66 -14.72 -14.83 -1.83
N PHE A 67 -15.87 -14.76 -1.16
CA PHE A 67 -15.91 -15.13 0.25
C PHE A 67 -15.57 -16.63 0.31
N PRO A 68 -14.48 -17.05 0.98
CA PRO A 68 -14.33 -18.47 1.26
C PRO A 68 -15.51 -18.90 2.12
N THR A 69 -16.28 -19.87 1.65
CA THR A 69 -17.28 -20.52 2.51
C THR A 69 -16.50 -21.32 3.55
N ILE A 70 -16.98 -21.47 4.79
CA ILE A 70 -16.29 -22.28 5.84
C ILE A 70 -15.97 -23.71 5.37
N ALA A 71 -16.68 -24.20 4.34
CA ALA A 71 -16.49 -25.51 3.72
C ALA A 71 -15.45 -25.54 2.58
N ASP A 72 -14.93 -24.41 2.11
CA ASP A 72 -13.85 -24.38 1.12
C ASP A 72 -12.51 -24.72 1.80
N PRO A 73 -11.67 -25.56 1.19
CA PRO A 73 -10.31 -25.75 1.68
C PRO A 73 -9.57 -24.39 1.65
N PRO A 74 -8.74 -24.08 2.65
CA PRO A 74 -7.98 -22.83 2.65
C PRO A 74 -7.09 -22.81 1.41
N VAL A 75 -7.40 -21.89 0.48
CA VAL A 75 -6.51 -21.59 -0.63
C VAL A 75 -5.44 -20.67 -0.06
N LEU A 76 -4.19 -21.13 -0.04
CA LEU A 76 -3.05 -20.26 0.24
C LEU A 76 -2.96 -19.24 -0.89
N VAL A 77 -3.51 -18.05 -0.67
CA VAL A 77 -3.37 -16.93 -1.60
C VAL A 77 -2.02 -16.27 -1.30
N THR A 78 -0.99 -16.66 -2.05
CA THR A 78 0.24 -15.88 -2.12
C THR A 78 -0.01 -14.67 -3.00
N LEU A 79 -0.49 -13.57 -2.40
CA LEU A 79 -0.37 -12.27 -3.02
C LEU A 79 1.13 -11.94 -3.07
N PRO A 80 1.74 -11.74 -4.25
CA PRO A 80 3.19 -11.62 -4.39
C PRO A 80 3.81 -10.45 -3.58
N ASN A 81 2.97 -9.52 -3.12
CA ASN A 81 3.39 -8.33 -2.37
C ASN A 81 2.70 -8.19 -1.00
N LEU A 82 1.97 -9.20 -0.51
CA LEU A 82 1.37 -9.13 0.82
C LEU A 82 2.38 -9.61 1.86
N VAL A 83 2.94 -8.66 2.62
CA VAL A 83 3.70 -8.96 3.83
C VAL A 83 2.72 -8.92 4.99
N ALA A 84 2.23 -10.09 5.40
CA ALA A 84 1.22 -10.19 6.46
C ALA A 84 1.79 -9.88 7.86
N GLU A 85 3.10 -10.05 8.06
CA GLU A 85 3.82 -9.73 9.30
C GLU A 85 5.32 -9.58 8.97
N ARG A 86 6.00 -8.56 9.52
CA ARG A 86 7.49 -8.51 9.58
C ARG A 86 7.92 -8.65 11.03
N ASP A 87 9.03 -9.33 11.26
CA ASP A 87 9.67 -9.29 12.58
C ASP A 87 10.23 -7.87 12.80
N PRO A 88 9.93 -7.21 13.93
CA PRO A 88 10.35 -5.83 14.20
C PRO A 88 11.86 -5.62 14.20
N ARG A 89 12.66 -6.69 14.27
CA ARG A 89 14.14 -6.63 14.19
C ARG A 89 14.66 -6.42 12.77
N GLU A 90 13.84 -6.59 11.74
CA GLU A 90 14.24 -6.40 10.35
C GLU A 90 14.05 -4.96 9.82
N ILE A 91 13.56 -4.07 10.68
CA ILE A 91 13.28 -2.65 10.37
C ILE A 91 14.49 -1.77 10.75
N THR A 92 15.28 -2.22 11.73
CA THR A 92 16.48 -1.55 12.21
C THR A 92 17.73 -2.28 11.69
N GLY A 93 18.05 -2.12 10.41
CA GLY A 93 19.23 -2.71 9.76
C GLY A 93 19.84 -1.77 8.74
#